data_AF-A0A967WCE7-F1
#
_entry.id   AF-A0A967WCE7-F1
#
_cell.length_a   1.000
_cell.length_b   1.000
_cell.length_c   1.000
_cell.angle_alpha   90.00
_cell.angle_beta   90.00
_cell.angle_gamma   90.00
#
_symmetry.space_group_name_H-M   'P 1'
#
loop_
_entity.id
_entity.type
_entity.pdbx_description
1 polymer ?
#
loop_
_entity_poly.entity_id
_entity_poly.type
_entity_poly.pdbx_seq_one_letter_code
_entity_poly.pdbx_strand_id
1 'polypeptide(L)'
;MEDTVPGSGVRIEGSAAAGNQIQGNYIGLQTNGVDGLGNAYSGLYIEGAPNNTIGGDTASAGNVISGNTLSGVSIYSSGATGNLVLGNYVGTQANGTEALGNSWSGVYISDAPNNTIGGTTAGARNILSGNSVYGVSIKGSSATGNLVQGNHIGTGIAGTETLGNHYDGINVRTSASGNQIGGSSPGEGNLIAHNGRDGVRVADGIDNLISRNSISSNSGLGINLGSDGVTPNDPGDGDSGANNLQNFPLLTSVTAAGGTTTIQGTLNSTADTAFTLEFFYSPAADP
;
A
#
# COMPACT_ATOMS: atom_id res chain seq x y z
N MET A 1 32.34 8.45 -11.31
CA MET A 1 31.81 7.71 -12.47
C MET A 1 30.55 8.43 -12.87
N GLU A 2 30.55 8.99 -14.07
CA GLU A 2 29.38 9.65 -14.65
C GLU A 2 28.38 8.55 -15.03
N ASP A 3 27.18 8.59 -14.45
CA ASP A 3 26.11 7.61 -14.67
C ASP A 3 25.49 7.85 -16.06
N THR A 4 25.59 6.85 -16.95
CA THR A 4 25.13 6.92 -18.34
C THR A 4 23.79 6.21 -18.58
N VAL A 5 23.04 5.88 -17.52
CA VAL A 5 21.64 5.47 -17.63
C VAL A 5 20.76 6.67 -17.30
N PRO A 6 19.66 6.94 -18.04
CA PRO A 6 18.70 7.97 -17.63
C PRO A 6 18.24 7.70 -16.19
N GLY A 7 18.69 8.57 -15.26
CA GLY A 7 18.81 8.23 -13.84
C GLY A 7 17.51 8.32 -13.04
N SER A 8 17.52 7.68 -11.87
CA SER A 8 16.56 8.01 -10.81
C SER A 8 16.87 9.40 -10.25
N GLY A 9 15.88 10.09 -9.69
CA GLY A 9 16.12 11.41 -9.08
C GLY A 9 17.07 11.33 -7.89
N VAL A 10 16.88 10.33 -7.02
CA VAL A 10 17.77 10.00 -5.90
C VAL A 10 18.05 8.50 -5.92
N ARG A 11 19.32 8.10 -5.75
CA ARG A 11 19.76 6.70 -5.75
C ARG A 11 20.57 6.41 -4.48
N ILE A 12 20.17 5.40 -3.71
CA ILE A 12 20.77 4.96 -2.45
C ILE A 12 21.11 3.47 -2.57
N GLU A 13 22.40 3.13 -2.56
CA GLU A 13 22.82 1.78 -2.91
C GLU A 13 23.90 1.20 -2.03
N GLY A 14 23.77 -0.11 -1.80
CA GLY A 14 24.72 -0.90 -1.07
C GLY A 14 24.54 -0.79 0.44
N SER A 15 25.04 -1.81 1.14
CA SER A 15 24.85 -1.98 2.58
C SER A 15 25.48 -0.87 3.44
N ALA A 16 26.42 -0.11 2.89
CA ALA A 16 27.02 1.03 3.55
C ALA A 16 26.18 2.31 3.49
N ALA A 17 25.21 2.39 2.56
CA ALA A 17 24.33 3.55 2.40
C ALA A 17 23.14 3.45 3.38
N ALA A 18 23.45 3.51 4.68
CA ALA A 18 22.47 3.37 5.75
C ALA A 18 22.25 4.68 6.53
N GLY A 19 21.05 4.86 7.08
CA GLY A 19 20.74 6.02 7.94
C GLY A 19 20.58 7.35 7.19
N ASN A 20 20.41 7.33 5.87
CA ASN A 20 20.19 8.55 5.10
C ASN A 20 18.78 9.10 5.35
N GLN A 21 18.65 10.43 5.30
CA GLN A 21 17.37 11.13 5.43
C GLN A 21 17.13 11.98 4.19
N ILE A 22 16.02 11.74 3.52
CA ILE A 22 15.62 12.43 2.29
C ILE A 22 14.29 13.10 2.61
N GLN A 23 14.32 14.40 2.89
CA GLN A 23 13.19 15.13 3.46
C GLN A 23 12.91 16.44 2.71
N GLY A 24 11.62 16.76 2.51
CA GLY A 24 11.18 18.05 1.98
C GLY A 24 11.56 18.32 0.51
N ASN A 25 11.79 17.27 -0.29
CA ASN A 25 12.24 17.41 -1.68
C ASN A 25 11.10 17.33 -2.68
N TYR A 26 11.30 17.97 -3.84
CA TYR A 26 10.48 17.81 -5.04
C TYR A 26 11.25 16.93 -6.02
N ILE A 27 10.77 15.72 -6.29
CA ILE A 27 11.47 14.69 -7.05
C ILE A 27 10.63 14.30 -8.27
N GLY A 28 11.09 14.69 -9.46
CA GLY A 28 10.37 14.50 -10.73
C GLY A 28 9.45 15.67 -11.11
N LEU A 29 9.57 16.81 -10.42
CA LEU A 29 8.70 17.98 -10.53
C LEU A 29 9.53 19.24 -10.71
N GLN A 30 8.92 20.29 -11.24
CA GLN A 30 9.41 21.65 -11.08
C GLN A 30 9.20 22.16 -9.65
N THR A 31 9.93 23.22 -9.29
CA THR A 31 9.86 23.84 -7.95
C THR A 31 8.51 24.49 -7.64
N ASN A 32 7.63 24.65 -8.63
CA ASN A 32 6.26 25.12 -8.41
C ASN A 32 5.33 24.04 -7.83
N GLY A 33 5.74 22.77 -7.82
CA GLY A 33 4.97 21.67 -7.23
C GLY A 33 3.78 21.17 -8.05
N VAL A 34 3.62 21.65 -9.27
CA VAL A 34 2.46 21.37 -10.12
C VAL A 34 2.89 20.74 -11.44
N ASP A 35 4.02 21.18 -12.02
CA ASP A 35 4.47 20.70 -13.32
C ASP A 35 5.43 19.52 -13.17
N GLY A 36 5.13 18.42 -13.87
CA GLY A 36 6.04 17.28 -14.00
C GLY A 36 7.26 17.64 -14.85
N LEU A 37 8.45 17.35 -14.33
CA LEU A 37 9.69 17.35 -15.11
C LEU A 37 10.07 15.93 -15.52
N GLY A 38 9.80 14.98 -14.63
CA GLY A 38 10.05 13.55 -14.75
C GLY A 38 11.51 13.17 -14.61
N ASN A 39 11.80 12.21 -13.73
CA ASN A 39 13.02 11.42 -13.85
C ASN A 39 12.79 10.29 -14.84
N ALA A 40 13.85 9.88 -15.54
CA ALA A 40 13.77 8.85 -16.57
C ALA A 40 13.75 7.41 -16.01
N TYR A 41 13.79 7.26 -14.68
CA TYR A 41 13.52 6.02 -13.96
C TYR A 41 12.58 6.27 -12.78
N SER A 42 12.90 5.76 -11.57
CA SER A 42 12.14 6.03 -10.35
C SER A 42 12.47 7.42 -9.79
N GLY A 43 11.57 8.01 -9.00
CA GLY A 43 11.90 9.22 -8.26
C GLY A 43 13.02 8.97 -7.26
N LEU A 44 12.83 7.97 -6.40
CA LEU A 44 13.81 7.52 -5.41
C LEU A 44 14.02 6.01 -5.53
N TYR A 45 15.28 5.59 -5.64
CA TYR A 45 15.67 4.20 -5.81
C TYR A 45 16.60 3.75 -4.68
N ILE A 46 16.20 2.72 -3.94
CA ILE A 46 16.95 2.09 -2.86
C ILE A 46 17.28 0.66 -3.28
N GLU A 47 18.55 0.28 -3.28
CA GLU A 47 18.96 -1.10 -3.60
C GLU A 47 19.98 -1.61 -2.60
N GLY A 48 19.59 -2.64 -1.83
CA GLY A 48 20.45 -3.28 -0.84
C GLY A 48 20.90 -2.36 0.31
N ALA A 49 20.23 -1.22 0.49
CA ALA A 49 20.61 -0.17 1.43
C ALA A 49 19.61 -0.11 2.61
N PRO A 50 20.05 -0.34 3.86
CA PRO A 50 19.14 -0.46 5.00
C PRO A 50 18.92 0.85 5.77
N ASN A 51 17.83 0.92 6.54
CA ASN A 51 17.59 1.94 7.56
C ASN A 51 17.60 3.39 7.05
N ASN A 52 17.10 3.64 5.84
CA ASN A 52 16.96 5.00 5.30
C ASN A 52 15.55 5.55 5.56
N THR A 53 15.44 6.87 5.71
CA THR A 53 14.16 7.57 5.90
C THR A 53 13.87 8.46 4.71
N ILE A 54 12.72 8.23 4.09
CA ILE A 54 12.19 8.95 2.95
C ILE A 54 10.98 9.69 3.48
N GLY A 55 11.16 10.99 3.67
CA GLY A 55 10.22 11.87 4.31
C GLY A 55 10.40 11.88 5.84
N GLY A 56 9.31 11.97 6.58
CA GLY A 56 9.32 11.97 8.04
C GLY A 56 7.91 12.12 8.61
N ASP A 57 7.82 12.20 9.93
CA ASP A 57 6.55 12.28 10.68
C ASP A 57 6.11 13.72 11.00
N THR A 58 6.82 14.72 10.47
CA THR A 58 6.47 16.14 10.59
C THR A 58 5.94 16.66 9.25
N ALA A 59 5.03 17.64 9.29
CA ALA A 59 4.33 18.14 8.11
C ALA A 59 5.24 18.67 6.98
N SER A 60 6.48 19.09 7.31
CA SER A 60 7.47 19.58 6.34
C SER A 60 8.51 18.56 5.91
N ALA A 61 8.52 17.36 6.52
CA ALA A 61 9.52 16.35 6.19
C ALA A 61 9.16 15.57 4.91
N GLY A 62 7.87 15.51 4.55
CA GLY A 62 7.39 14.81 3.36
C GLY A 62 8.04 15.28 2.05
N ASN A 63 8.41 14.34 1.20
CA ASN A 63 8.79 14.65 -0.19
C ASN A 63 7.55 14.63 -1.09
N VAL A 64 7.61 15.35 -2.21
CA VAL A 64 6.66 15.23 -3.32
C VAL A 64 7.38 14.49 -4.45
N ILE A 65 6.91 13.28 -4.78
CA ILE A 65 7.59 12.33 -5.67
C ILE A 65 6.62 11.89 -6.78
N SER A 66 6.67 12.58 -7.90
CA SER A 66 5.61 12.54 -8.92
C SER A 66 6.18 12.74 -10.32
N GLY A 67 5.41 12.39 -11.36
CA GLY A 67 5.82 12.55 -12.77
C GLY A 67 6.99 11.67 -13.25
N ASN A 68 7.44 10.68 -12.46
CA ASN A 68 8.55 9.80 -12.83
C ASN A 68 8.12 8.72 -13.83
N THR A 69 9.04 8.28 -14.71
CA THR A 69 8.71 7.28 -15.75
C THR A 69 8.58 5.85 -15.24
N LEU A 70 8.99 5.56 -13.99
CA LEU A 70 8.65 4.33 -13.28
C LEU A 70 7.90 4.64 -11.98
N SER A 71 8.35 4.10 -10.84
CA SER A 71 7.70 4.27 -9.56
C SER A 71 8.14 5.56 -8.88
N GLY A 72 7.35 6.06 -7.94
CA GLY A 72 7.79 7.14 -7.07
C GLY A 72 8.97 6.70 -6.22
N VAL A 73 8.76 5.70 -5.36
CA VAL A 73 9.78 5.09 -4.52
C VAL A 73 9.93 3.62 -4.87
N SER A 74 11.17 3.19 -5.11
CA SER A 74 11.52 1.81 -5.40
C SER A 74 12.49 1.28 -4.34
N ILE A 75 12.19 0.11 -3.75
CA ILE A 75 12.98 -0.55 -2.71
C ILE A 75 13.28 -1.98 -3.16
N TYR A 76 14.56 -2.26 -3.42
CA TYR A 76 15.02 -3.50 -4.03
C TYR A 76 16.02 -4.25 -3.16
N SER A 77 15.95 -5.58 -3.29
CA SER A 77 16.92 -6.54 -2.78
C SER A 77 16.86 -6.73 -1.26
N SER A 78 17.26 -7.92 -0.82
CA SER A 78 17.10 -8.37 0.57
C SER A 78 17.91 -7.55 1.59
N GLY A 79 18.90 -6.79 1.12
CA GLY A 79 19.66 -5.84 1.96
C GLY A 79 18.92 -4.53 2.25
N ALA A 80 17.87 -4.18 1.50
CA ALA A 80 17.09 -2.97 1.71
C ALA A 80 16.01 -3.19 2.79
N THR A 81 16.47 -3.29 4.04
CA THR A 81 15.63 -3.56 5.22
C THR A 81 15.49 -2.33 6.13
N GLY A 82 14.39 -2.22 6.85
CA GLY A 82 14.20 -1.16 7.85
C GLY A 82 14.06 0.24 7.25
N ASN A 83 13.79 0.38 5.95
CA ASN A 83 13.55 1.68 5.36
C ASN A 83 12.16 2.20 5.72
N LEU A 84 12.07 3.50 5.96
CA LEU A 84 10.86 4.20 6.34
C LEU A 84 10.45 5.14 5.21
N VAL A 85 9.24 5.00 4.70
CA VAL A 85 8.63 5.93 3.73
C VAL A 85 7.48 6.61 4.46
N LEU A 86 7.67 7.83 4.94
CA LEU A 86 6.77 8.54 5.85
C LEU A 86 6.39 9.92 5.32
N GLY A 87 5.11 10.27 5.37
CA GLY A 87 4.64 11.64 5.13
C GLY A 87 4.77 12.14 3.69
N ASN A 88 5.02 11.26 2.72
CA ASN A 88 5.29 11.66 1.33
C ASN A 88 4.01 11.79 0.50
N TYR A 89 4.05 12.67 -0.50
CA TYR A 89 3.07 12.83 -1.56
C TYR A 89 3.61 12.13 -2.81
N VAL A 90 3.02 11.01 -3.22
CA VAL A 90 3.55 10.16 -4.29
C VAL A 90 2.50 9.93 -5.37
N GLY A 91 2.70 10.56 -6.52
CA GLY A 91 1.77 10.58 -7.65
C GLY A 91 0.73 11.71 -7.62
N THR A 92 0.88 12.68 -6.70
CA THR A 92 0.08 13.91 -6.62
C THR A 92 0.93 15.16 -6.76
N GLN A 93 0.29 16.30 -6.99
CA GLN A 93 0.93 17.61 -6.84
C GLN A 93 1.27 17.90 -5.37
N ALA A 94 2.05 18.94 -5.11
CA ALA A 94 2.52 19.27 -3.75
C ALA A 94 1.41 19.62 -2.75
N ASN A 95 0.22 19.99 -3.23
CA ASN A 95 -0.96 20.20 -2.39
C ASN A 95 -1.71 18.91 -2.02
N GLY A 96 -1.39 17.78 -2.66
CA GLY A 96 -2.04 16.50 -2.46
C GLY A 96 -3.50 16.43 -2.92
N THR A 97 -3.98 17.37 -3.75
CA THR A 97 -5.38 17.43 -4.19
C THR A 97 -5.58 17.10 -5.66
N GLU A 98 -4.50 17.06 -6.45
CA GLU A 98 -4.53 16.74 -7.87
C GLU A 98 -3.50 15.66 -8.23
N ALA A 99 -3.84 14.80 -9.18
CA ALA A 99 -2.94 13.75 -9.66
C ALA A 99 -1.81 14.33 -10.52
N LEU A 100 -0.60 13.83 -10.28
CA LEU A 100 0.59 14.03 -11.11
C LEU A 100 1.36 12.70 -11.11
N GLY A 101 0.68 11.65 -11.58
CA GLY A 101 1.07 10.26 -11.40
C GLY A 101 2.49 9.92 -11.82
N ASN A 102 3.09 8.97 -11.11
CA ASN A 102 4.21 8.22 -11.66
C ASN A 102 3.69 7.17 -12.66
N SER A 103 4.49 6.82 -13.66
CA SER A 103 4.09 5.88 -14.72
C SER A 103 4.02 4.41 -14.27
N TRP A 104 4.45 4.10 -13.05
CA TRP A 104 4.29 2.77 -12.44
C TRP A 104 3.55 2.84 -11.10
N SER A 105 4.18 2.39 -10.00
CA SER A 105 3.56 2.37 -8.67
C SER A 105 3.96 3.59 -7.86
N GLY A 106 3.18 3.96 -6.85
CA GLY A 106 3.62 4.94 -5.86
C GLY A 106 4.85 4.43 -5.13
N VAL A 107 4.68 3.31 -4.42
CA VAL A 107 5.77 2.57 -3.77
C VAL A 107 5.88 1.16 -4.34
N TYR A 108 7.09 0.77 -4.70
CA TYR A 108 7.40 -0.55 -5.24
C TYR A 108 8.47 -1.25 -4.38
N ILE A 109 8.10 -2.36 -3.75
CA ILE A 109 8.99 -3.20 -2.94
C ILE A 109 9.21 -4.51 -3.71
N SER A 110 10.47 -4.85 -3.99
CA SER A 110 10.85 -6.11 -4.63
C SER A 110 11.96 -6.82 -3.86
N ASP A 111 11.62 -7.99 -3.32
CA ASP A 111 12.54 -8.85 -2.58
C ASP A 111 13.24 -8.14 -1.41
N ALA A 112 12.58 -7.13 -0.83
CA ALA A 112 13.08 -6.31 0.27
C ALA A 112 12.18 -6.47 1.51
N PRO A 113 12.71 -6.97 2.64
CA PRO A 113 11.92 -7.23 3.84
C PRO A 113 11.90 -6.05 4.83
N ASN A 114 10.95 -6.08 5.76
CA ASN A 114 10.91 -5.24 6.96
C ASN A 114 10.95 -3.72 6.70
N ASN A 115 10.32 -3.24 5.63
CA ASN A 115 10.18 -1.81 5.37
C ASN A 115 8.81 -1.31 5.85
N THR A 116 8.74 -0.04 6.22
CA THR A 116 7.51 0.60 6.70
C THR A 116 7.08 1.72 5.76
N ILE A 117 5.87 1.60 5.24
CA ILE A 117 5.21 2.58 4.39
C ILE A 117 4.08 3.22 5.19
N GLY A 118 4.34 4.44 5.65
CA GLY A 118 3.42 5.24 6.45
C GLY A 118 3.62 5.06 7.96
N GLY A 119 2.73 5.63 8.75
CA GLY A 119 2.78 5.56 10.21
C GLY A 119 1.47 6.01 10.84
N THR A 120 1.38 5.87 12.16
CA THR A 120 0.13 6.09 12.91
C THR A 120 -0.21 7.56 13.15
N THR A 121 0.72 8.48 12.89
CA THR A 121 0.51 9.93 13.02
C THR A 121 0.10 10.54 11.69
N ALA A 122 -0.63 11.66 11.74
CA ALA A 122 -1.02 12.38 10.53
C ALA A 122 0.19 12.86 9.70
N GLY A 123 1.32 13.20 10.34
CA GLY A 123 2.52 13.62 9.63
C GLY A 123 3.28 12.46 8.97
N ALA A 124 3.13 11.22 9.45
CA ALA A 124 3.76 10.04 8.86
C ALA A 124 2.94 9.42 7.70
N ARG A 125 1.70 9.87 7.50
CA ARG A 125 0.79 9.40 6.45
C ARG A 125 1.31 9.74 5.05
N ASN A 126 1.52 8.74 4.20
CA ASN A 126 1.74 9.01 2.78
C ASN A 126 0.41 9.17 2.04
N ILE A 127 0.45 9.98 0.98
CA ILE A 127 -0.59 10.08 -0.04
C ILE A 127 -0.08 9.35 -1.30
N LEU A 128 -0.62 8.17 -1.59
CA LEU A 128 -0.18 7.26 -2.64
C LEU A 128 -1.28 7.13 -3.70
N SER A 129 -1.33 8.10 -4.61
CA SER A 129 -2.52 8.36 -5.43
C SER A 129 -2.16 8.80 -6.83
N GLY A 130 -3.05 8.58 -7.79
CA GLY A 130 -2.88 9.00 -9.18
C GLY A 130 -1.79 8.25 -9.95
N ASN A 131 -1.20 7.17 -9.40
CA ASN A 131 -0.16 6.42 -10.10
C ASN A 131 -0.77 5.51 -11.18
N SER A 132 -0.05 5.34 -12.28
CA SER A 132 -0.54 4.62 -13.47
C SER A 132 -0.71 3.10 -13.28
N VAL A 133 -0.26 2.55 -12.15
CA VAL A 133 -0.48 1.14 -11.80
C VAL A 133 -0.99 1.03 -10.35
N TYR A 134 -0.14 0.73 -9.38
CA TYR A 134 -0.55 0.46 -7.99
C TYR A 134 -0.22 1.64 -7.07
N GLY A 135 -0.97 1.81 -5.98
CA GLY A 135 -0.51 2.67 -4.88
C GLY A 135 0.75 2.10 -4.23
N VAL A 136 0.66 0.84 -3.79
CA VAL A 136 1.78 0.04 -3.26
C VAL A 136 1.82 -1.32 -3.95
N SER A 137 3.00 -1.76 -4.39
CA SER A 137 3.25 -3.12 -4.87
C SER A 137 4.32 -3.79 -4.02
N ILE A 138 4.02 -4.94 -3.43
CA ILE A 138 4.93 -5.78 -2.66
C ILE A 138 5.13 -7.09 -3.43
N LYS A 139 6.37 -7.38 -3.84
CA LYS A 139 6.68 -8.50 -4.72
C LYS A 139 7.89 -9.28 -4.24
N GLY A 140 7.83 -10.59 -4.39
CA GLY A 140 9.00 -11.48 -4.29
C GLY A 140 9.04 -12.21 -2.97
N SER A 141 9.61 -13.41 -2.96
CA SER A 141 9.60 -14.29 -1.79
C SER A 141 10.40 -13.75 -0.61
N SER A 142 11.31 -12.79 -0.86
CA SER A 142 12.05 -12.09 0.21
C SER A 142 11.35 -10.83 0.71
N ALA A 143 10.25 -10.39 0.09
CA ALA A 143 9.47 -9.25 0.56
C ALA A 143 8.52 -9.68 1.68
N THR A 144 9.08 -9.84 2.88
CA THR A 144 8.37 -10.28 4.08
C THR A 144 8.45 -9.24 5.20
N GLY A 145 7.49 -9.26 6.12
CA GLY A 145 7.50 -8.36 7.28
C GLY A 145 7.37 -6.87 6.94
N ASN A 146 6.95 -6.52 5.72
CA ASN A 146 6.71 -5.11 5.38
C ASN A 146 5.39 -4.63 5.99
N LEU A 147 5.37 -3.38 6.45
CA LEU A 147 4.20 -2.73 7.03
C LEU A 147 3.71 -1.63 6.09
N VAL A 148 2.43 -1.65 5.77
CA VAL A 148 1.73 -0.57 5.07
C VAL A 148 0.63 -0.07 5.99
N GLN A 149 0.82 1.09 6.59
CA GLN A 149 -0.06 1.59 7.67
C GLN A 149 -0.31 3.09 7.60
N GLY A 150 -1.52 3.50 7.97
CA GLY A 150 -1.91 4.90 8.14
C GLY A 150 -1.85 5.75 6.86
N ASN A 151 -1.84 5.13 5.67
CA ASN A 151 -1.75 5.84 4.39
C ASN A 151 -3.13 6.28 3.85
N HIS A 152 -3.11 7.23 2.92
CA HIS A 152 -4.21 7.50 1.99
C HIS A 152 -3.81 7.00 0.60
N ILE A 153 -4.61 6.09 0.04
CA ILE A 153 -4.31 5.39 -1.19
C ILE A 153 -5.48 5.53 -2.15
N GLY A 154 -5.22 6.20 -3.27
CA GLY A 154 -6.26 6.56 -4.26
C GLY A 154 -7.13 7.76 -3.84
N THR A 155 -6.76 8.45 -2.75
CA THR A 155 -7.42 9.67 -2.27
C THR A 155 -6.44 10.83 -2.13
N GLY A 156 -6.95 12.05 -1.98
CA GLY A 156 -6.11 13.22 -1.67
C GLY A 156 -5.75 13.33 -0.19
N ILE A 157 -5.07 14.43 0.17
CA ILE A 157 -4.61 14.71 1.54
C ILE A 157 -5.75 14.75 2.57
N ALA A 158 -6.96 15.17 2.16
CA ALA A 158 -8.15 15.18 3.01
C ALA A 158 -8.87 13.82 3.07
N GLY A 159 -8.46 12.86 2.24
CA GLY A 159 -9.09 11.54 2.12
C GLY A 159 -10.40 11.55 1.32
N THR A 160 -10.72 12.64 0.61
CA THR A 160 -12.02 12.82 -0.05
C THR A 160 -11.94 13.00 -1.57
N GLU A 161 -10.78 13.41 -2.08
CA GLU A 161 -10.53 13.59 -3.50
C GLU A 161 -10.43 12.23 -4.18
N THR A 162 -11.01 12.10 -5.38
CA THR A 162 -10.97 10.86 -6.18
C THR A 162 -9.70 10.82 -7.02
N LEU A 163 -8.59 10.39 -6.43
CA LEU A 163 -7.27 10.36 -7.06
C LEU A 163 -6.78 8.90 -7.21
N GLY A 164 -7.67 8.02 -7.68
CA GLY A 164 -7.41 6.59 -7.79
C GLY A 164 -6.10 6.25 -8.49
N ASN A 165 -5.40 5.21 -8.01
CA ASN A 165 -4.39 4.55 -8.83
C ASN A 165 -5.11 3.73 -9.91
N HIS A 166 -4.51 3.55 -11.09
CA HIS A 166 -5.23 2.95 -12.23
C HIS A 166 -5.50 1.44 -12.08
N TYR A 167 -4.77 0.74 -11.21
CA TYR A 167 -4.96 -0.67 -10.88
C TYR A 167 -5.39 -0.79 -9.41
N ASP A 168 -4.79 -1.72 -8.65
CA ASP A 168 -5.14 -1.97 -7.26
C ASP A 168 -4.56 -0.88 -6.35
N GLY A 169 -5.20 -0.61 -5.22
CA GLY A 169 -4.62 0.27 -4.19
C GLY A 169 -3.32 -0.33 -3.64
N ILE A 170 -3.39 -1.57 -3.15
CA ILE A 170 -2.24 -2.35 -2.70
C ILE A 170 -2.24 -3.71 -3.39
N ASN A 171 -1.11 -4.12 -3.95
CA ASN A 171 -0.94 -5.40 -4.62
C ASN A 171 0.21 -6.20 -3.97
N VAL A 172 -0.08 -7.40 -3.47
CA VAL A 172 0.89 -8.36 -2.92
C VAL A 172 0.99 -9.56 -3.86
N ARG A 173 2.20 -9.93 -4.32
CA ARG A 173 2.35 -10.93 -5.38
C ARG A 173 3.71 -11.60 -5.41
N THR A 174 3.83 -12.64 -6.25
CA THR A 174 5.08 -13.38 -6.47
C THR A 174 5.66 -13.87 -5.14
N SER A 175 4.83 -14.58 -4.38
CA SER A 175 5.14 -15.24 -3.12
C SER A 175 5.54 -14.32 -1.96
N ALA A 176 5.29 -13.01 -2.06
CA ALA A 176 5.44 -12.08 -0.93
C ALA A 176 4.50 -12.48 0.21
N SER A 177 5.06 -12.71 1.40
CA SER A 177 4.36 -13.37 2.51
C SER A 177 4.66 -12.69 3.85
N GLY A 178 3.77 -12.83 4.84
CA GLY A 178 4.02 -12.27 6.17
C GLY A 178 4.08 -10.74 6.21
N ASN A 179 3.39 -10.04 5.32
CA ASN A 179 3.31 -8.57 5.32
C ASN A 179 2.04 -8.10 6.04
N GLN A 180 2.05 -6.88 6.57
CA GLN A 180 0.94 -6.29 7.29
C GLN A 180 0.40 -5.06 6.56
N ILE A 181 -0.89 -5.06 6.27
CA ILE A 181 -1.64 -3.97 5.63
C ILE A 181 -2.71 -3.50 6.62
N GLY A 182 -2.46 -2.35 7.23
CA GLY A 182 -3.27 -1.84 8.34
C GLY A 182 -2.78 -2.39 9.68
N GLY A 183 -3.68 -2.53 10.65
CA GLY A 183 -3.33 -3.05 11.97
C GLY A 183 -4.31 -2.67 13.08
N SER A 184 -4.09 -3.22 14.27
CA SER A 184 -5.03 -3.12 15.39
C SER A 184 -4.90 -1.82 16.20
N SER A 185 -3.79 -1.10 16.14
CA SER A 185 -3.62 0.14 16.89
C SER A 185 -4.29 1.33 16.19
N PRO A 186 -4.72 2.36 16.95
CA PRO A 186 -5.24 3.59 16.36
C PRO A 186 -4.26 4.20 15.36
N GLY A 187 -4.75 4.53 14.16
CA GLY A 187 -3.95 5.15 13.10
C GLY A 187 -3.21 4.15 12.19
N GLU A 188 -3.20 2.85 12.49
CA GLU A 188 -2.55 1.85 11.61
C GLU A 188 -3.37 1.58 10.35
N GLY A 189 -4.69 1.70 10.40
CA GLY A 189 -5.59 1.48 9.27
C GLY A 189 -5.32 2.43 8.09
N ASN A 190 -5.20 1.88 6.88
CA ASN A 190 -5.12 2.68 5.66
C ASN A 190 -6.52 3.11 5.20
N LEU A 191 -6.61 4.27 4.55
CA LEU A 191 -7.76 4.68 3.74
C LEU A 191 -7.48 4.34 2.28
N ILE A 192 -8.24 3.41 1.72
CA ILE A 192 -8.02 2.84 0.38
C ILE A 192 -9.30 2.99 -0.44
N ALA A 193 -9.31 3.94 -1.38
CA ALA A 193 -10.50 4.21 -2.16
C ALA A 193 -10.20 4.64 -3.59
N HIS A 194 -11.22 4.54 -4.44
CA HIS A 194 -11.22 5.05 -5.81
C HIS A 194 -10.19 4.43 -6.77
N ASN A 195 -9.56 3.32 -6.39
CA ASN A 195 -8.61 2.65 -7.27
C ASN A 195 -9.34 1.96 -8.44
N GLY A 196 -8.65 1.86 -9.58
CA GLY A 196 -9.20 1.34 -10.84
C GLY A 196 -9.46 -0.17 -10.85
N ARG A 197 -9.03 -0.89 -9.81
CA ARG A 197 -9.31 -2.31 -9.56
C ARG A 197 -9.60 -2.55 -8.08
N ASP A 198 -8.96 -3.53 -7.45
CA ASP A 198 -9.26 -3.92 -6.07
C ASP A 198 -8.66 -2.92 -5.07
N GLY A 199 -9.23 -2.84 -3.88
CA GLY A 199 -8.61 -2.07 -2.79
C GLY A 199 -7.28 -2.69 -2.38
N VAL A 200 -7.33 -3.93 -1.90
CA VAL A 200 -6.17 -4.76 -1.57
C VAL A 200 -6.28 -6.09 -2.31
N ARG A 201 -5.29 -6.37 -3.16
CA ARG A 201 -5.18 -7.66 -3.84
C ARG A 201 -3.97 -8.44 -3.34
N VAL A 202 -4.20 -9.65 -2.87
CA VAL A 202 -3.17 -10.66 -2.64
C VAL A 202 -3.24 -11.64 -3.80
N ALA A 203 -2.38 -11.48 -4.79
CA ALA A 203 -2.37 -12.36 -5.96
C ALA A 203 -1.62 -13.68 -5.70
N ASP A 204 -0.67 -13.68 -4.75
CA ASP A 204 0.14 -14.83 -4.36
C ASP A 204 0.81 -14.58 -3.00
N GLY A 205 1.36 -15.62 -2.37
CA GLY A 205 1.96 -15.59 -1.04
C GLY A 205 0.96 -15.83 0.10
N ILE A 206 1.46 -16.05 1.31
CA ILE A 206 0.67 -16.43 2.48
C ILE A 206 0.91 -15.51 3.66
N ASP A 207 0.08 -15.62 4.69
CA ASP A 207 0.24 -14.92 5.97
C ASP A 207 0.30 -13.38 5.84
N ASN A 208 -0.29 -12.81 4.78
CA ASN A 208 -0.39 -11.36 4.66
C ASN A 208 -1.60 -10.87 5.45
N LEU A 209 -1.37 -10.19 6.57
CA LEU A 209 -2.43 -9.64 7.41
C LEU A 209 -3.04 -8.40 6.75
N ILE A 210 -4.37 -8.40 6.58
CA ILE A 210 -5.14 -7.24 6.14
C ILE A 210 -6.14 -6.95 7.24
N SER A 211 -5.96 -5.86 7.98
CA SER A 211 -6.75 -5.59 9.19
C SER A 211 -7.01 -4.10 9.37
N ARG A 212 -8.25 -3.78 9.77
CA ARG A 212 -8.74 -2.43 10.09
C ARG A 212 -8.43 -1.33 9.06
N ASN A 213 -8.44 -1.67 7.79
CA ASN A 213 -8.42 -0.68 6.72
C ASN A 213 -9.83 -0.13 6.47
N SER A 214 -9.93 1.11 6.01
CA SER A 214 -11.15 1.67 5.43
C SER A 214 -11.05 1.52 3.92
N ILE A 215 -11.79 0.56 3.36
CA ILE A 215 -11.73 0.23 1.93
C ILE A 215 -13.10 0.47 1.31
N SER A 216 -13.17 1.31 0.28
CA SER A 216 -14.44 1.68 -0.34
C SER A 216 -14.28 2.23 -1.75
N SER A 217 -15.34 2.15 -2.57
CA SER A 217 -15.41 2.85 -3.87
C SER A 217 -14.25 2.55 -4.83
N ASN A 218 -13.63 1.37 -4.73
CA ASN A 218 -12.72 0.87 -5.75
C ASN A 218 -13.55 0.22 -6.87
N SER A 219 -12.97 0.09 -8.07
CA SER A 219 -13.71 -0.48 -9.22
C SER A 219 -13.80 -2.01 -9.18
N GLY A 220 -13.00 -2.65 -8.33
CA GLY A 220 -13.04 -4.08 -8.01
C GLY A 220 -13.42 -4.33 -6.54
N LEU A 221 -13.05 -5.49 -6.02
CA LEU A 221 -13.37 -5.89 -4.64
C LEU A 221 -12.58 -5.06 -3.63
N GLY A 222 -13.12 -4.90 -2.41
CA GLY A 222 -12.35 -4.32 -1.31
C GLY A 222 -11.09 -5.13 -1.01
N ILE A 223 -11.23 -6.46 -0.86
CA ILE A 223 -10.14 -7.41 -0.68
C ILE A 223 -10.33 -8.55 -1.69
N ASN A 224 -9.27 -8.88 -2.43
CA ASN A 224 -9.26 -9.96 -3.43
C ASN A 224 -8.09 -10.92 -3.20
N LEU A 225 -8.38 -12.22 -3.06
CA LEU A 225 -7.38 -13.28 -2.95
C LEU A 225 -7.31 -14.07 -4.27
N GLY A 226 -6.17 -13.98 -4.95
CA GLY A 226 -5.88 -14.71 -6.19
C GLY A 226 -6.21 -13.92 -7.48
N SER A 227 -6.75 -14.63 -8.47
CA SER A 227 -6.95 -14.09 -9.82
C SER A 227 -8.38 -13.69 -10.20
N ASP A 228 -9.43 -14.20 -9.55
CA ASP A 228 -10.74 -14.27 -10.21
C ASP A 228 -11.96 -14.03 -9.28
N GLY A 229 -12.08 -12.82 -8.74
CA GLY A 229 -13.29 -12.38 -8.02
C GLY A 229 -13.39 -12.93 -6.60
N VAL A 230 -14.61 -13.07 -6.09
CA VAL A 230 -14.84 -13.50 -4.70
C VAL A 230 -14.43 -14.97 -4.55
N THR A 231 -13.46 -15.23 -3.68
CA THR A 231 -12.97 -16.58 -3.36
C THR A 231 -14.12 -17.46 -2.82
N PRO A 232 -14.44 -18.60 -3.43
CA PRO A 232 -15.54 -19.45 -2.95
C PRO A 232 -15.26 -20.07 -1.58
N ASN A 233 -16.28 -20.17 -0.73
CA ASN A 233 -16.16 -20.90 0.54
C ASN A 233 -16.22 -22.42 0.34
N ASP A 234 -15.30 -23.18 0.95
CA ASP A 234 -15.22 -24.65 0.91
C ASP A 234 -15.28 -25.32 2.32
N PRO A 235 -15.56 -26.63 2.43
CA PRO A 235 -15.56 -27.33 3.73
C PRO A 235 -14.17 -27.49 4.37
N GLY A 236 -13.95 -26.82 5.51
CA GLY A 236 -12.79 -27.03 6.39
C GLY A 236 -11.47 -26.39 5.94
N ASP A 237 -11.53 -25.47 4.97
CA ASP A 237 -10.45 -24.71 4.30
C ASP A 237 -9.10 -25.45 4.13
N GLY A 238 -9.09 -26.46 3.26
CA GLY A 238 -7.89 -27.17 2.83
C GLY A 238 -7.13 -26.52 1.67
N ASP A 239 -7.51 -25.29 1.30
CA ASP A 239 -6.98 -24.59 0.13
C ASP A 239 -5.52 -24.13 0.29
N SER A 240 -4.90 -23.89 -0.86
CA SER A 240 -3.55 -23.34 -0.95
C SER A 240 -3.52 -22.20 -1.97
N GLY A 241 -2.55 -21.30 -1.82
CA GLY A 241 -2.39 -20.13 -2.69
C GLY A 241 -2.43 -18.83 -1.91
N ALA A 242 -2.88 -17.75 -2.55
CA ALA A 242 -2.94 -16.41 -1.97
C ALA A 242 -3.68 -16.39 -0.64
N ASN A 243 -2.96 -16.13 0.47
CA ASN A 243 -3.46 -16.23 1.84
C ASN A 243 -4.29 -17.50 2.09
N ASN A 244 -3.86 -18.64 1.53
CA ASN A 244 -4.56 -19.92 1.60
C ASN A 244 -6.02 -19.88 1.12
N LEU A 245 -6.38 -18.89 0.28
CA LEU A 245 -7.74 -18.67 -0.22
C LEU A 245 -8.80 -18.72 0.88
N GLN A 246 -8.46 -18.18 2.05
CA GLN A 246 -9.25 -18.28 3.28
C GLN A 246 -10.73 -17.97 3.08
N ASN A 247 -11.56 -18.83 3.67
CA ASN A 247 -12.99 -18.64 3.73
C ASN A 247 -13.36 -17.39 4.53
N PHE A 248 -14.40 -16.69 4.08
CA PHE A 248 -14.96 -15.54 4.77
C PHE A 248 -16.27 -15.89 5.49
N PRO A 249 -16.64 -15.18 6.59
CA PRO A 249 -17.90 -15.42 7.27
C PRO A 249 -19.12 -15.19 6.36
N LEU A 250 -20.02 -16.16 6.30
CA LEU A 250 -21.34 -16.00 5.68
C LEU A 250 -22.32 -15.42 6.71
N LEU A 251 -22.76 -14.18 6.49
CA LEU A 251 -23.72 -13.52 7.36
C LEU A 251 -25.16 -13.89 6.99
N THR A 252 -25.95 -14.29 7.99
CA THR A 252 -27.37 -14.61 7.84
C THR A 252 -28.29 -13.51 8.38
N SER A 253 -27.78 -12.68 9.30
CA SER A 253 -28.50 -11.52 9.82
C SER A 253 -27.55 -10.46 10.33
N VAL A 254 -27.83 -9.20 9.99
CA VAL A 254 -27.22 -8.02 10.61
C VAL A 254 -28.35 -7.12 11.05
N THR A 255 -28.49 -6.89 12.35
CA THR A 255 -29.52 -6.00 12.92
C THR A 255 -28.86 -4.95 13.78
N ALA A 256 -29.17 -3.68 13.52
CA ALA A 256 -28.70 -2.55 14.31
C ALA A 256 -29.90 -1.92 15.04
N ALA A 257 -29.93 -2.02 16.36
CA ALA A 257 -30.99 -1.47 17.20
C ALA A 257 -30.43 -1.04 18.56
N GLY A 258 -30.89 0.11 19.07
CA GLY A 258 -30.53 0.59 20.42
C GLY A 258 -29.02 0.80 20.64
N GLY A 259 -28.25 1.13 19.59
CA GLY A 259 -26.80 1.31 19.68
C GLY A 259 -25.98 0.01 19.69
N THR A 260 -26.62 -1.14 19.48
CA THR A 260 -25.97 -2.45 19.33
C THR A 260 -26.17 -2.97 17.91
N THR A 261 -25.10 -3.53 17.34
CA THR A 261 -25.16 -4.30 16.09
C THR A 261 -25.02 -5.78 16.43
N THR A 262 -26.07 -6.56 16.16
CA THR A 262 -26.06 -8.02 16.31
C THR A 262 -25.83 -8.65 14.94
N ILE A 263 -24.77 -9.44 14.85
CA ILE A 263 -24.36 -10.16 13.65
C ILE A 263 -24.54 -11.66 13.90
N GLN A 264 -25.23 -12.35 13.00
CA GLN A 264 -25.37 -13.80 12.98
C GLN A 264 -24.85 -14.34 11.66
N GLY A 265 -24.21 -15.50 11.71
CA GLY A 265 -23.61 -16.12 10.55
C GLY A 265 -22.82 -17.36 10.91
N THR A 266 -22.07 -17.86 9.93
CA THR A 266 -21.21 -19.03 10.06
C THR A 266 -19.86 -18.75 9.41
N LEU A 267 -18.78 -19.24 10.02
CA LEU A 267 -17.48 -19.39 9.36
C LEU A 267 -17.23 -20.88 9.17
N ASN A 268 -16.89 -21.29 7.94
CA ASN A 268 -16.42 -22.63 7.65
C ASN A 268 -14.90 -22.57 7.44
N SER A 269 -14.13 -23.13 8.34
CA SER A 269 -12.65 -23.10 8.29
C SER A 269 -12.11 -24.22 9.18
N THR A 270 -10.80 -24.37 9.26
CA THR A 270 -10.11 -25.39 10.05
C THR A 270 -10.64 -25.45 11.49
N ALA A 271 -11.03 -26.66 11.93
CA ALA A 271 -11.56 -26.89 13.27
C ALA A 271 -10.52 -26.60 14.38
N ASP A 272 -11.01 -26.33 15.60
CA ASP A 272 -10.19 -26.06 16.79
C ASP A 272 -9.13 -24.95 16.62
N THR A 273 -9.38 -24.04 15.67
CA THR A 273 -8.50 -22.92 15.33
C THR A 273 -9.14 -21.61 15.79
N ALA A 274 -8.32 -20.70 16.32
CA ALA A 274 -8.77 -19.37 16.72
C ALA A 274 -8.74 -18.43 15.52
N PHE A 275 -9.88 -17.76 15.26
CA PHE A 275 -10.00 -16.79 14.19
C PHE A 275 -10.29 -15.40 14.74
N THR A 276 -9.72 -14.38 14.09
CA THR A 276 -10.14 -12.99 14.27
C THR A 276 -11.09 -12.65 13.14
N LEU A 277 -12.31 -12.23 13.48
CA LEU A 277 -13.30 -11.76 12.52
C LEU A 277 -13.45 -10.24 12.64
N GLU A 278 -13.23 -9.54 11.54
CA GLU A 278 -13.43 -8.10 11.45
C GLU A 278 -14.62 -7.83 10.52
N PHE A 279 -15.62 -7.13 11.04
CA PHE A 279 -16.83 -6.77 10.29
C PHE A 279 -16.81 -5.27 9.99
N PHE A 280 -16.97 -4.94 8.71
CA PHE A 280 -16.96 -3.57 8.22
C PHE A 280 -18.33 -3.20 7.67
N TYR A 281 -18.66 -1.91 7.77
CA TYR A 281 -19.89 -1.35 7.24
C TYR A 281 -19.57 -0.49 6.02
N SER A 282 -20.34 -0.69 4.95
CA SER A 282 -20.39 0.21 3.81
C SER A 282 -21.85 0.53 3.48
N PRO A 283 -22.18 1.80 3.15
CA PRO A 283 -23.52 2.15 2.68
C PRO A 283 -23.83 1.60 1.28
N ALA A 284 -22.81 1.17 0.53
CA ALA A 284 -22.94 0.55 -0.79
C ALA A 284 -22.23 -0.82 -0.81
N ALA A 285 -22.77 -1.78 -1.56
CA ALA A 285 -22.09 -3.05 -1.79
C ALA A 285 -20.84 -2.84 -2.68
N ASP A 286 -19.84 -3.71 -2.51
CA ASP A 286 -18.72 -3.79 -3.45
C ASP A 286 -19.24 -4.23 -4.85
N PRO A 287 -18.57 -3.82 -5.95
CA PRO A 287 -18.92 -4.21 -7.33
C PRO A 287 -18.95 -5.72 -7.60
#